data_AF-A0A3E4M362-F1
#
_entry.id   AF-A0A3E4M362-F1
#
_cell.length_a   1.000
_cell.length_b   1.000
_cell.length_c   1.000
_cell.angle_alpha   90.00
_cell.angle_beta   90.00
_cell.angle_gamma   90.00
#
_symmetry.space_group_name_H-M   'P 1'
#
loop_
_entity.id
_entity.type
_entity.pdbx_description
1 polymer ?
#
loop_
_entity_poly.entity_id
_entity_poly.type
_entity_poly.pdbx_seq_one_letter_code
_entity_poly.pdbx_strand_id
1 'polypeptide(L)'
;MDNKNTLQITAQYPAERYNLLVPMQTVAEIAEIHKPVMNAVQISTNEADKEIYLQDRSKAKADGWALTKKGLNKLMRAAGIKILGTRPIIPSTCQKCAEVNKSIGRPVNCGTCGNKDVKFEARISVPQLTGENIEIVAHKEIIVDDVSVGMTEFQKKEFLKFRSEMCETKAINRALRAAMHIKGTYSLAELSKPFVVAYLVPNLDNEAVKAEAVRHFFTSAQELYGGHNTEARRAIFVEDDVEEGMEYETPGKPIEQPESAAYKEAPAEPPRATQERQQAAAEAAPDFDPNLCVECGVKVSNGVVRYSQQQYGRTLCMACQRKQGGNQ
;
A
#
# COMPACT_ATOMS: atom_id res chain seq x y z
N MET A 1 -9.30 -38.19 26.42
CA MET A 1 -9.93 -36.92 26.01
C MET A 1 -9.05 -36.38 24.92
N ASP A 2 -9.50 -36.56 23.68
CA ASP A 2 -8.62 -36.68 22.53
C ASP A 2 -8.23 -35.34 21.93
N ASN A 3 -6.93 -35.25 21.68
CA ASN A 3 -6.13 -34.18 21.09
C ASN A 3 -6.50 -33.89 19.60
N LYS A 4 -7.81 -33.82 19.27
CA LYS A 4 -8.32 -33.94 17.89
C LYS A 4 -8.09 -32.69 17.03
N ASN A 5 -8.11 -31.48 17.59
CA ASN A 5 -8.06 -30.26 16.77
C ASN A 5 -6.62 -29.86 16.37
N THR A 6 -5.64 -30.00 17.28
CA THR A 6 -4.24 -29.63 17.02
C THR A 6 -3.55 -30.62 16.07
N LEU A 7 -3.83 -31.91 16.22
CA LEU A 7 -3.33 -32.96 15.32
C LEU A 7 -3.96 -32.89 13.92
N GLN A 8 -5.20 -32.41 13.79
CA GLN A 8 -5.85 -32.31 12.48
C GLN A 8 -5.30 -31.19 11.60
N ILE A 9 -4.92 -30.04 12.16
CA ILE A 9 -4.43 -28.90 11.36
C ILE A 9 -3.07 -29.21 10.72
N THR A 10 -2.15 -29.79 11.48
CA THR A 10 -0.83 -30.20 10.99
C THR A 10 -0.91 -31.41 10.04
N ALA A 11 -1.90 -32.29 10.21
CA ALA A 11 -2.17 -33.37 9.27
C ALA A 11 -2.78 -32.88 7.93
N GLN A 12 -3.59 -31.82 7.96
CA GLN A 12 -4.21 -31.24 6.74
C GLN A 12 -3.20 -30.42 5.92
N TYR A 13 -2.22 -29.79 6.56
CA TYR A 13 -1.21 -28.96 5.90
C TYR A 13 0.21 -29.44 6.23
N PRO A 14 0.71 -30.49 5.53
CA PRO A 14 2.06 -30.99 5.77
C PRO A 14 3.13 -29.97 5.35
N ALA A 15 4.17 -29.81 6.18
CA ALA A 15 5.29 -28.89 5.96
C ALA A 15 6.07 -29.17 4.66
N GLU A 16 5.95 -30.38 4.11
CA GLU A 16 6.54 -30.73 2.82
C GLU A 16 5.89 -29.96 1.66
N ARG A 17 4.59 -29.67 1.75
CA ARG A 17 3.79 -29.02 0.69
C ARG A 17 3.48 -27.56 0.96
N TYR A 18 3.49 -27.13 2.23
CA TYR A 18 3.05 -25.81 2.66
C TYR A 18 4.10 -25.12 3.54
N ASN A 19 4.22 -23.81 3.39
CA ASN A 19 4.98 -22.96 4.31
C ASN A 19 4.05 -22.47 5.43
N LEU A 20 4.13 -23.09 6.61
CA LEU A 20 3.30 -22.71 7.75
C LEU A 20 3.83 -21.42 8.40
N LEU A 21 3.03 -20.35 8.38
CA LEU A 21 3.32 -19.09 9.07
C LEU A 21 2.57 -19.10 10.41
N VAL A 22 3.23 -18.65 11.48
CA VAL A 22 2.81 -18.76 12.91
C VAL A 22 3.07 -20.17 13.50
N PRO A 23 3.54 -20.29 14.75
CA PRO A 23 3.66 -21.58 15.43
C PRO A 23 2.27 -22.19 15.69
N MET A 24 1.73 -22.89 14.69
CA MET A 24 0.53 -23.74 14.85
C MET A 24 0.80 -24.98 15.72
N GLN A 25 2.07 -25.22 16.09
CA GLN A 25 2.50 -26.37 16.88
C GLN A 25 2.01 -26.30 18.34
N THR A 26 1.67 -25.12 18.85
CA THR A 26 1.32 -24.88 20.27
C THR A 26 -0.13 -24.49 20.49
N VAL A 27 -1.04 -24.79 19.55
CA VAL A 27 -2.47 -24.52 19.77
C VAL A 27 -3.02 -25.57 20.73
N ALA A 28 -3.13 -25.20 22.01
CA ALA A 28 -3.48 -26.15 23.07
C ALA A 28 -4.98 -26.46 23.11
N GLU A 29 -5.86 -25.53 22.73
CA GLU A 29 -7.31 -25.73 22.62
C GLU A 29 -7.91 -24.46 22.03
N ILE A 30 -8.80 -24.58 21.03
CA ILE A 30 -9.57 -23.45 20.50
C ILE A 30 -10.94 -23.51 21.16
N ALA A 31 -11.36 -22.43 21.83
CA ALA A 31 -12.69 -22.34 22.44
C ALA A 31 -13.79 -22.54 21.37
N GLU A 32 -14.89 -23.21 21.72
CA GLU A 32 -16.00 -23.53 20.78
C GLU A 32 -16.64 -22.30 20.12
N ILE A 33 -16.45 -21.12 20.74
CA ILE A 33 -16.89 -19.82 20.22
C ILE A 33 -16.03 -19.32 19.04
N HIS A 34 -14.88 -19.95 18.77
CA HIS A 34 -13.96 -19.57 17.70
C HIS A 34 -13.75 -20.71 16.71
N LYS A 35 -13.69 -20.37 15.43
CA LYS A 35 -13.40 -21.27 14.32
C LYS A 35 -12.09 -20.86 13.67
N PRO A 36 -11.07 -21.74 13.60
CA PRO A 36 -9.85 -21.44 12.87
C PRO A 36 -10.14 -21.40 11.37
N VAL A 37 -9.76 -20.31 10.71
CA VAL A 37 -9.76 -20.18 9.26
C VAL A 37 -8.33 -20.24 8.78
N MET A 38 -8.06 -21.12 7.81
CA MET A 38 -6.76 -21.26 7.18
C MET A 38 -6.83 -20.66 5.78
N ASN A 39 -5.93 -19.73 5.50
CA ASN A 39 -5.82 -19.09 4.20
C ASN A 39 -4.48 -19.46 3.57
N ALA A 40 -4.53 -20.16 2.43
CA ALA A 40 -3.36 -20.50 1.65
C ALA A 40 -3.08 -19.40 0.61
N VAL A 41 -1.94 -18.74 0.75
CA VAL A 41 -1.49 -17.63 -0.09
C VAL A 41 -0.34 -18.08 -0.97
N GLN A 42 -0.57 -18.07 -2.28
CA GLN A 42 0.49 -18.31 -3.25
C GLN A 42 1.28 -17.04 -3.52
N ILE A 43 2.61 -17.12 -3.45
CA ILE A 43 3.52 -16.06 -3.91
C ILE A 43 3.99 -16.40 -5.33
N SER A 44 3.98 -15.41 -6.22
CA SER A 44 4.52 -15.57 -7.57
C SER A 44 6.03 -15.69 -7.53
N THR A 45 6.55 -16.71 -8.20
CA THR A 45 7.99 -16.93 -8.41
C THR A 45 8.53 -16.14 -9.61
N ASN A 46 7.69 -15.42 -10.34
CA ASN A 46 8.10 -14.59 -11.47
C ASN A 46 8.61 -13.22 -10.96
N GLU A 47 9.80 -12.83 -11.41
CA GLU A 47 10.41 -11.54 -11.07
C GLU A 47 9.60 -10.35 -11.62
N ALA A 48 8.90 -10.52 -12.76
CA ALA A 48 8.07 -9.48 -13.35
C ALA A 48 6.91 -9.04 -12.42
N ASP A 49 6.40 -9.95 -11.60
CA ASP A 49 5.30 -9.66 -10.68
C ASP A 49 5.75 -8.86 -9.45
N LYS A 50 7.06 -8.72 -9.24
CA LYS A 50 7.69 -7.99 -8.14
C LYS A 50 7.21 -8.45 -6.75
N GLU A 51 6.81 -9.72 -6.60
CA GLU A 51 6.50 -10.31 -5.29
C GLU A 51 7.76 -10.84 -4.59
N ILE A 52 8.79 -11.20 -5.38
CA ILE A 52 10.11 -11.64 -4.91
C ILE A 52 11.22 -10.79 -5.53
N TYR A 53 12.38 -10.75 -4.88
CA TYR A 53 13.60 -10.14 -5.41
C TYR A 53 14.81 -10.99 -5.03
N LEU A 54 15.86 -10.92 -5.86
CA LEU A 54 17.11 -11.59 -5.60
C LEU A 54 17.95 -10.76 -4.60
N GLN A 55 18.09 -11.25 -3.37
CA GLN A 55 18.85 -10.58 -2.32
C GLN A 55 20.34 -10.90 -2.40
N ASP A 56 20.70 -12.16 -2.59
CA ASP A 56 22.09 -12.60 -2.73
C ASP A 56 22.32 -13.15 -4.13
N ARG A 57 22.99 -12.35 -4.96
CA ARG A 57 23.34 -12.74 -6.34
C ARG A 57 24.22 -13.98 -6.39
N SER A 58 25.04 -14.21 -5.36
CA SER A 58 25.93 -15.37 -5.27
C SER A 58 25.14 -16.67 -5.04
N LYS A 59 23.97 -16.58 -4.43
CA LYS A 59 23.09 -17.70 -4.09
C LYS A 59 21.83 -17.77 -4.95
N ALA A 60 21.84 -17.15 -6.13
CA ALA A 60 20.67 -17.10 -7.02
C ALA A 60 20.07 -18.48 -7.36
N LYS A 61 20.92 -19.51 -7.43
CA LYS A 61 20.51 -20.90 -7.70
C LYS A 61 20.19 -21.73 -6.45
N ALA A 62 20.44 -21.20 -5.26
CA ALA A 62 20.18 -21.85 -3.98
C ALA A 62 19.12 -21.05 -3.21
N ASP A 63 19.54 -20.35 -2.15
CA ASP A 63 18.66 -19.63 -1.21
C ASP A 63 18.89 -18.12 -1.30
N GLY A 64 18.84 -17.56 -2.51
CA GLY A 64 19.11 -16.14 -2.76
C GLY A 64 17.87 -15.24 -2.76
N TRP A 65 16.66 -15.78 -2.72
CA TRP A 65 15.43 -15.04 -3.02
C TRP A 65 14.72 -14.54 -1.77
N ALA A 66 14.22 -13.32 -1.78
CA ALA A 66 13.51 -12.73 -0.65
C ALA A 66 12.18 -12.11 -1.09
N LEU A 67 11.24 -12.04 -0.16
CA LEU A 67 9.93 -11.42 -0.39
C LEU A 67 10.03 -9.89 -0.43
N THR A 68 9.45 -9.26 -1.45
CA THR A 68 9.36 -7.79 -1.54
C THR A 68 8.27 -7.24 -0.62
N LYS A 69 8.13 -5.90 -0.59
CA LYS A 69 6.98 -5.22 0.03
C LYS A 69 5.64 -5.74 -0.49
N LYS A 70 5.54 -6.05 -1.79
CA LYS A 70 4.30 -6.55 -2.40
C LYS A 70 3.96 -7.95 -1.90
N GLY A 71 4.94 -8.86 -1.87
CA GLY A 71 4.76 -10.20 -1.33
C GLY A 71 4.39 -10.17 0.17
N LEU A 72 5.09 -9.36 0.96
CA LEU A 72 4.79 -9.18 2.39
C LEU A 72 3.40 -8.58 2.63
N ASN A 73 2.97 -7.61 1.84
CA ASN A 73 1.64 -7.02 1.95
C ASN A 73 0.52 -8.01 1.61
N LYS A 74 0.77 -8.93 0.66
CA LYS A 74 -0.17 -9.99 0.32
C LYS A 74 -0.37 -10.95 1.49
N LEU A 75 0.72 -11.35 2.14
CA LEU A 75 0.68 -12.17 3.36
C LEU A 75 0.02 -11.42 4.53
N MET A 76 0.38 -10.15 4.74
CA MET A 76 -0.19 -9.30 5.78
C MET A 76 -1.73 -9.21 5.68
N ARG A 77 -2.26 -9.01 4.47
CA ARG A 77 -3.71 -8.97 4.23
C ARG A 77 -4.38 -10.31 4.53
N ALA A 78 -3.78 -11.41 4.11
CA ALA A 78 -4.30 -12.74 4.38
C ALA A 78 -4.24 -13.12 5.87
N ALA A 79 -3.26 -12.58 6.60
CA ALA A 79 -3.07 -12.78 8.02
C ALA A 79 -3.95 -11.90 8.92
N GLY A 80 -4.67 -10.92 8.34
CA GLY A 80 -5.43 -9.95 9.12
C GLY A 80 -4.56 -9.05 10.01
N ILE A 81 -3.27 -8.91 9.69
CA ILE A 81 -2.34 -8.06 10.45
C ILE A 81 -2.69 -6.59 10.20
N LYS A 82 -2.78 -5.81 11.28
CA LYS A 82 -3.06 -4.37 11.23
C LYS A 82 -1.82 -3.57 11.59
N ILE A 83 -1.54 -2.53 10.81
CA ILE A 83 -0.50 -1.55 11.14
C ILE A 83 -1.12 -0.54 12.10
N LEU A 84 -0.62 -0.48 13.34
CA LEU A 84 -1.12 0.46 14.35
C LEU A 84 -0.60 1.88 14.09
N GLY A 85 0.66 1.96 13.65
CA GLY A 85 1.28 3.22 13.29
C GLY A 85 2.79 3.11 13.20
N THR A 86 3.38 4.16 12.65
CA THR A 86 4.83 4.35 12.58
C THR A 86 5.19 5.73 13.10
N ARG A 87 6.30 5.83 13.82
CA ARG A 87 6.78 7.11 14.34
C ARG A 87 8.29 7.26 14.16
N PRO A 88 8.79 8.47 13.87
CA PRO A 88 10.22 8.75 13.87
C PRO A 88 10.77 8.68 15.30
N ILE A 89 11.99 8.17 15.44
CA ILE A 89 12.72 8.08 16.69
C ILE A 89 14.10 8.70 16.49
N ILE A 90 14.67 9.21 17.59
CA ILE A 90 16.03 9.74 17.62
C ILE A 90 17.03 8.63 17.20
N PRO A 91 17.85 8.86 16.15
CA PRO A 91 18.90 7.94 15.72
C PRO A 91 19.93 7.67 16.83
N SER A 92 20.60 6.52 16.78
CA SER A 92 21.61 6.11 17.76
C SER A 92 22.77 7.10 17.88
N THR A 93 23.18 7.70 16.76
CA THR A 93 24.20 8.76 16.71
C THR A 93 23.76 10.01 17.49
N CYS A 94 22.50 10.43 17.34
CA CYS A 94 21.91 11.53 18.10
C CYS A 94 21.67 11.17 19.57
N GLN A 95 21.28 9.93 19.88
CA GLN A 95 21.11 9.46 21.27
C GLN A 95 22.43 9.54 22.04
N LYS A 96 23.54 9.04 21.47
CA LYS A 96 24.88 9.14 22.08
C LYS A 96 25.30 10.59 22.29
N CYS A 97 25.06 11.46 21.31
CA CYS A 97 25.35 12.89 21.43
C CYS A 97 24.58 13.53 22.59
N ALA A 98 23.30 13.20 22.73
CA ALA A 98 22.47 13.70 23.82
C ALA A 98 22.95 13.18 25.19
N GLU A 99 23.33 11.91 25.29
CA GLU A 99 23.85 11.30 26.52
C GLU A 99 25.18 11.93 26.96
N VAL A 100 26.11 12.15 26.04
CA VAL A 100 27.42 12.78 26.33
C VAL A 100 27.25 14.24 26.75
N ASN A 101 26.39 15.00 26.09
CA ASN A 101 26.15 16.39 26.49
C ASN A 101 25.42 16.49 27.83
N LYS A 102 24.50 15.56 28.11
CA LYS A 102 23.85 15.44 29.42
C LYS A 102 24.84 15.15 30.54
N SER A 103 25.87 14.31 30.29
CA SER A 103 26.90 14.01 31.31
C SER A 103 27.89 15.17 31.55
N ILE A 104 28.14 16.00 30.54
CA ILE A 104 29.02 17.19 30.63
C ILE A 104 28.23 18.44 31.10
N GLY A 105 26.89 18.37 31.19
CA GLY A 105 26.03 19.50 31.55
C GLY A 105 25.93 20.57 30.45
N ARG A 106 26.17 20.20 29.19
CA ARG A 106 26.06 21.09 28.04
C ARG A 106 24.74 20.88 27.29
N PRO A 107 24.13 21.93 26.73
CA PRO A 107 22.95 21.79 25.88
C PRO A 107 23.29 21.09 24.56
N VAL A 108 22.33 20.32 24.03
CA VAL A 108 22.46 19.63 22.74
C VAL A 108 22.02 20.56 21.62
N ASN A 109 22.95 20.97 20.76
CA ASN A 109 22.63 21.81 19.60
C ASN A 109 22.21 20.95 18.40
N CYS A 110 21.02 20.34 18.51
CA CYS A 110 20.40 19.58 17.42
C CYS A 110 20.16 20.48 16.20
N GLY A 111 20.42 19.95 14.99
CA GLY A 111 20.22 20.68 13.73
C GLY A 111 21.47 21.38 13.19
N THR A 112 22.46 21.67 14.03
CA THR A 112 23.76 22.21 13.58
C THR A 112 24.75 21.11 13.23
N CYS A 113 24.53 19.88 13.72
CA CYS A 113 25.35 18.74 13.34
C CYS A 113 25.00 18.26 11.92
N GLY A 114 26.00 17.90 11.13
CA GLY A 114 25.81 17.40 9.75
C GLY A 114 25.16 16.02 9.65
N ASN A 115 24.61 15.50 10.75
CA ASN A 115 24.02 14.17 10.81
C ASN A 115 22.69 14.13 10.05
N LYS A 116 22.54 13.12 9.20
CA LYS A 116 21.41 12.92 8.30
C LYS A 116 20.69 11.58 8.52
N ASP A 117 21.10 10.85 9.56
CA ASP A 117 20.55 9.55 9.92
C ASP A 117 19.08 9.63 10.31
N VAL A 118 18.34 8.55 10.05
CA VAL A 118 16.91 8.46 10.34
C VAL A 118 16.57 7.11 10.95
N LYS A 119 15.78 7.12 12.01
CA LYS A 119 15.29 5.92 12.69
C LYS A 119 13.78 5.96 12.83
N PHE A 120 13.12 4.83 12.57
CA PHE A 120 11.68 4.67 12.68
C PHE A 120 11.34 3.45 13.55
N GLU A 121 10.25 3.59 14.29
CA GLU A 121 9.56 2.50 14.95
C GLU A 121 8.25 2.21 14.23
N ALA A 122 8.01 0.94 13.95
CA ALA A 122 6.76 0.44 13.43
C ALA A 122 6.09 -0.47 14.46
N ARG A 123 4.80 -0.23 14.71
CA ARG A 123 3.96 -1.05 15.59
C ARG A 123 2.90 -1.74 14.75
N ILE A 124 2.84 -3.06 14.86
CA ILE A 124 1.84 -3.89 14.17
C ILE A 124 1.12 -4.77 15.18
N SER A 125 -0.14 -5.09 14.89
CA SER A 125 -0.98 -5.98 15.68
C SER A 125 -1.25 -7.25 14.87
N VAL A 126 -0.94 -8.40 15.50
CA VAL A 126 -1.08 -9.73 14.90
C VAL A 126 -2.14 -10.51 15.67
N PRO A 127 -3.22 -10.95 15.02
CA PRO A 127 -4.20 -11.82 15.65
C PRO A 127 -3.61 -13.21 15.85
N GLN A 128 -3.65 -13.72 17.08
CA GLN A 128 -3.21 -15.08 17.39
C GLN A 128 -4.35 -16.09 17.41
N LEU A 129 -3.97 -17.37 17.33
CA LEU A 129 -4.88 -18.50 17.50
C LEU A 129 -5.38 -18.69 18.94
N THR A 130 -4.92 -17.87 19.88
CA THR A 130 -5.43 -17.79 21.25
C THR A 130 -6.60 -16.80 21.39
N GLY A 131 -6.85 -15.97 20.37
CA GLY A 131 -7.88 -14.92 20.39
C GLY A 131 -7.35 -13.56 20.86
N GLU A 132 -6.14 -13.51 21.42
CA GLU A 132 -5.48 -12.26 21.78
C GLU A 132 -4.71 -11.67 20.59
N ASN A 133 -4.61 -10.33 20.55
CA ASN A 133 -3.78 -9.63 19.58
C ASN A 133 -2.41 -9.35 20.20
N ILE A 134 -1.34 -9.83 19.58
CA ILE A 134 0.02 -9.46 19.99
C ILE A 134 0.45 -8.20 19.25
N GLU A 135 0.97 -7.24 20.02
CA GLU A 135 1.66 -6.08 19.47
C GLU A 135 3.14 -6.37 19.27
N ILE A 136 3.62 -6.14 18.05
CA ILE A 136 5.03 -6.30 17.69
C ILE A 136 5.58 -4.93 17.33
N VAL A 137 6.67 -4.57 18.00
CA VAL A 137 7.39 -3.32 17.78
C VAL A 137 8.72 -3.66 17.11
N ALA A 138 9.00 -3.01 15.97
CA ALA A 138 10.28 -3.14 15.31
C ALA A 138 10.90 -1.77 15.02
N HIS A 139 12.21 -1.70 15.19
CA HIS A 139 12.99 -0.50 14.88
C HIS A 139 13.84 -0.72 13.64
N LYS A 140 13.92 0.31 12.80
CA LYS A 140 14.89 0.37 11.72
C LYS A 140 15.60 1.71 11.77
N GLU A 141 16.91 1.65 11.62
CA GLU A 141 17.78 2.81 11.47
C GLU A 141 18.47 2.73 10.11
N ILE A 142 18.59 3.88 9.46
CA ILE A 142 19.37 4.09 8.26
C ILE A 142 20.47 5.07 8.61
N ILE A 143 21.71 4.56 8.57
CA ILE A 143 22.92 5.37 8.63
C ILE A 143 23.23 5.81 7.20
N VAL A 144 23.23 7.11 6.94
CA VAL A 144 23.32 7.63 5.56
C VAL A 144 24.68 7.32 4.94
N ASP A 145 25.75 7.39 5.72
CA ASP A 145 27.09 7.16 5.22
C ASP A 145 27.27 5.71 4.72
N ASP A 146 26.83 4.72 5.51
CA ASP A 146 26.88 3.29 5.16
C ASP A 146 26.11 2.95 3.89
N VAL A 147 24.92 3.56 3.72
CA VAL A 147 24.07 3.27 2.55
C VAL A 147 24.54 4.03 1.32
N SER A 148 25.22 5.16 1.48
CA SER A 148 25.70 5.98 0.36
C SER A 148 27.00 5.47 -0.26
N VAL A 149 27.64 4.45 0.31
CA VAL A 149 28.86 3.83 -0.23
C VAL A 149 28.57 3.25 -1.62
N GLY A 150 29.23 3.79 -2.65
CA GLY A 150 29.08 3.34 -4.03
C GLY A 150 27.88 3.92 -4.80
N MET A 151 27.12 4.85 -4.21
CA MET A 151 26.08 5.59 -4.93
C MET A 151 26.66 6.75 -5.72
N THR A 152 26.10 7.03 -6.89
CA THR A 152 26.38 8.29 -7.62
C THR A 152 25.82 9.49 -6.85
N GLU A 153 26.35 10.70 -7.09
CA GLU A 153 25.85 11.90 -6.40
C GLU A 153 24.36 12.15 -6.66
N PHE A 154 23.87 11.85 -7.87
CA PHE A 154 22.45 11.97 -8.21
C PHE A 154 21.59 11.00 -7.38
N GLN A 155 21.99 9.73 -7.31
CA GLN A 155 21.31 8.72 -6.48
C GLN A 155 21.36 9.10 -5.00
N LYS A 156 22.47 9.65 -4.51
CA LYS A 156 22.59 10.13 -3.13
C LYS A 156 21.62 11.28 -2.85
N LYS A 157 21.45 12.22 -3.80
CA LYS A 157 20.50 13.33 -3.67
C LYS A 157 19.04 12.86 -3.65
N GLU A 158 18.67 11.90 -4.50
CA GLU A 158 17.34 11.29 -4.47
C GLU A 158 17.10 10.49 -3.19
N PHE A 159 18.08 9.68 -2.79
CA PHE A 159 18.01 8.90 -1.55
C PHE A 159 17.78 9.80 -0.33
N LEU A 160 18.48 10.94 -0.25
CA LEU A 160 18.32 11.89 0.85
C LEU A 160 16.89 12.47 0.94
N LYS A 161 16.17 12.60 -0.18
CA LYS A 161 14.78 13.05 -0.20
C LYS A 161 13.83 11.98 0.34
N PHE A 162 14.01 10.73 -0.11
CA PHE A 162 13.10 9.62 0.23
C PHE A 162 13.55 8.78 1.43
N ARG A 163 14.64 9.16 2.12
CA ARG A 163 15.21 8.37 3.22
C ARG A 163 14.22 8.06 4.34
N SER A 164 13.33 9.01 4.67
CA SER A 164 12.35 8.86 5.75
C SER A 164 11.31 7.81 5.39
N GLU A 165 10.69 7.94 4.21
CA GLU A 165 9.72 6.98 3.68
C GLU A 165 10.33 5.57 3.50
N MET A 166 11.59 5.52 3.04
CA MET A 166 12.34 4.28 2.91
C MET A 166 12.62 3.64 4.28
N CYS A 167 12.98 4.43 5.29
CA CYS A 167 13.22 3.94 6.65
C CYS A 167 11.95 3.40 7.28
N GLU A 168 10.84 4.14 7.16
CA GLU A 168 9.52 3.74 7.62
C GLU A 168 9.07 2.42 6.98
N THR A 169 9.12 2.32 5.65
CA THR A 169 8.78 1.08 4.94
C THR A 169 9.68 -0.09 5.36
N LYS A 170 10.97 0.15 5.60
CA LYS A 170 11.89 -0.90 6.09
C LYS A 170 11.58 -1.31 7.53
N ALA A 171 11.11 -0.41 8.39
CA ALA A 171 10.67 -0.72 9.75
C ALA A 171 9.41 -1.61 9.73
N ILE A 172 8.42 -1.26 8.91
CA ILE A 172 7.20 -2.07 8.71
C ILE A 172 7.57 -3.47 8.19
N ASN A 173 8.38 -3.55 7.15
CA ASN A 173 8.82 -4.83 6.59
C ASN A 173 9.63 -5.68 7.58
N ARG A 174 10.31 -5.05 8.55
CA ARG A 174 11.01 -5.75 9.63
C ARG A 174 10.01 -6.31 10.64
N ALA A 175 9.02 -5.50 11.04
CA ALA A 175 7.94 -5.92 11.93
C ALA A 175 7.17 -7.11 11.33
N LEU A 176 6.77 -7.02 10.05
CA LEU A 176 6.03 -8.08 9.36
C LEU A 176 6.81 -9.40 9.28
N ARG A 177 8.12 -9.35 9.02
CA ARG A 177 8.95 -10.56 9.02
C ARG A 177 9.06 -11.19 10.40
N ALA A 178 9.17 -10.38 11.45
CA ALA A 178 9.19 -10.86 12.83
C ALA A 178 7.83 -11.47 13.23
N ALA A 179 6.72 -10.83 12.86
CA ALA A 179 5.36 -11.30 13.10
C ALA A 179 5.07 -12.68 12.52
N MET A 180 5.45 -12.89 11.26
CA MET A 180 5.11 -14.10 10.52
C MET A 180 6.20 -15.18 10.60
N HIS A 181 7.31 -14.94 11.31
CA HIS A 181 8.49 -15.80 11.34
C HIS A 181 9.02 -16.16 9.93
N ILE A 182 9.05 -15.16 9.04
CA ILE A 182 9.51 -15.32 7.66
C ILE A 182 11.04 -15.42 7.62
N LYS A 183 11.57 -16.41 6.89
CA LYS A 183 13.01 -16.60 6.65
C LYS A 183 13.56 -15.41 5.85
N GLY A 184 14.83 -15.07 6.07
CA GLY A 184 15.48 -13.97 5.34
C GLY A 184 15.53 -14.22 3.83
N THR A 185 15.87 -15.44 3.43
CA THR A 185 15.94 -15.86 2.04
C THR A 185 15.37 -17.27 1.86
N TYR A 186 14.89 -17.56 0.65
CA TYR A 186 14.23 -18.78 0.25
C TYR A 186 14.82 -19.29 -1.06
N SER A 187 14.65 -20.59 -1.31
CA SER A 187 14.81 -21.15 -2.65
C SER A 187 13.54 -20.97 -3.49
N LEU A 188 13.64 -21.05 -4.82
CA LEU A 188 12.47 -20.98 -5.71
C LEU A 188 11.50 -22.15 -5.47
N ALA A 189 12.01 -23.32 -5.08
CA ALA A 189 11.20 -24.48 -4.75
C ALA A 189 10.49 -24.35 -3.40
N GLU A 190 11.02 -23.56 -2.47
CA GLU A 190 10.33 -23.19 -1.23
C GLU A 190 9.24 -22.14 -1.49
N LEU A 191 9.54 -21.13 -2.33
CA LEU A 191 8.60 -20.05 -2.66
C LEU A 191 7.42 -20.53 -3.51
N SER A 192 7.60 -21.60 -4.27
CA SER A 192 6.49 -22.23 -5.01
C SER A 192 5.48 -22.92 -4.10
N LYS A 193 5.84 -23.19 -2.83
CA LYS A 193 4.90 -23.73 -1.85
C LYS A 193 4.01 -22.61 -1.32
N PRO A 194 2.67 -22.80 -1.28
CA PRO A 194 1.76 -21.83 -0.70
C PRO A 194 2.05 -21.61 0.79
N PHE A 195 1.96 -20.35 1.20
CA PHE A 195 2.05 -19.95 2.60
C PHE A 195 0.70 -20.09 3.26
N VAL A 196 0.61 -20.82 4.36
CA VAL A 196 -0.63 -20.98 5.10
C VAL A 196 -0.60 -20.07 6.31
N VAL A 197 -1.61 -19.20 6.39
CA VAL A 197 -1.84 -18.36 7.55
C VAL A 197 -3.13 -18.82 8.23
N ALA A 198 -3.08 -18.97 9.55
CA ALA A 198 -4.27 -19.27 10.34
C ALA A 198 -4.63 -18.09 11.23
N TYR A 199 -5.92 -17.78 11.28
CA TYR A 199 -6.49 -16.80 12.20
C TYR A 199 -7.83 -17.32 12.71
N LEU A 200 -8.30 -16.78 13.84
CA LEU A 200 -9.60 -17.15 14.40
C LEU A 200 -10.70 -16.22 13.89
N VAL A 201 -11.87 -16.79 13.62
CA VAL A 201 -13.12 -16.08 13.35
C VAL A 201 -14.16 -16.53 14.37
N PRO A 202 -15.07 -15.66 14.83
CA PRO A 202 -16.19 -16.09 15.65
C PRO A 202 -16.97 -17.24 14.99
N ASN A 203 -17.27 -18.28 15.75
CA ASN A 203 -17.99 -19.44 15.28
C ASN A 203 -19.50 -19.15 15.24
N LEU A 204 -20.01 -18.79 14.07
CA LEU A 204 -21.44 -18.51 13.84
C LEU A 204 -22.33 -19.76 13.90
N ASP A 205 -21.73 -20.96 13.95
CA ASP A 205 -22.46 -22.22 14.14
C ASP A 205 -23.00 -22.32 15.59
N ASN A 206 -22.47 -21.53 16.55
CA ASN A 206 -22.97 -21.44 17.91
C ASN A 206 -24.04 -20.33 18.05
N GLU A 207 -25.25 -20.72 18.48
CA GLU A 207 -26.39 -19.80 18.59
C GLU A 207 -26.15 -18.64 19.57
N ALA A 208 -25.36 -18.83 20.63
CA ALA A 208 -25.03 -17.76 21.58
C ALA A 208 -24.10 -16.71 20.96
N VAL A 209 -23.09 -17.16 20.20
CA VAL A 209 -22.17 -16.27 19.48
C VAL A 209 -22.89 -15.54 18.36
N LYS A 210 -23.79 -16.23 17.65
CA LYS A 210 -24.63 -15.65 16.61
C LYS A 210 -25.57 -14.57 17.17
N ALA A 211 -26.21 -14.83 18.31
CA ALA A 211 -27.08 -13.86 18.96
C ALA A 211 -26.33 -12.58 19.36
N GLU A 212 -25.15 -12.71 19.97
CA GLU A 212 -24.32 -11.55 20.35
C GLU A 212 -23.70 -10.85 19.14
N ALA A 213 -23.27 -11.59 18.11
CA ALA A 213 -22.76 -11.00 16.88
C ALA A 213 -23.84 -10.16 16.18
N VAL A 214 -25.08 -10.65 16.13
CA VAL A 214 -26.22 -9.92 15.57
C VAL A 214 -26.56 -8.69 16.40
N ARG A 215 -26.55 -8.78 17.74
CA ARG A 215 -26.73 -7.63 18.64
C ARG A 215 -25.70 -6.55 18.38
N HIS A 216 -24.42 -6.91 18.36
CA HIS A 216 -23.34 -5.97 18.08
C HIS A 216 -23.45 -5.36 16.66
N PHE A 217 -23.85 -6.14 15.66
CA PHE A 217 -24.02 -5.63 14.29
C PHE A 217 -25.09 -4.53 14.22
N PHE A 218 -26.24 -4.74 14.87
CA PHE A 218 -27.31 -3.76 14.86
C PHE A 218 -26.97 -2.53 15.71
N THR A 219 -26.31 -2.70 16.86
CA THR A 219 -25.82 -1.57 17.66
C THR A 219 -24.82 -0.72 16.89
N SER A 220 -23.83 -1.34 16.22
CA SER A 220 -22.84 -0.60 15.43
C SER A 220 -23.43 0.06 14.19
N ALA A 221 -24.39 -0.57 13.52
CA ALA A 221 -25.12 0.05 12.41
C ALA A 221 -25.92 1.26 12.90
N GLN A 222 -26.54 1.16 14.07
CA GLN A 222 -27.27 2.26 14.67
C GLN A 222 -26.34 3.43 15.04
N GLU A 223 -25.13 3.16 15.56
CA GLU A 223 -24.11 4.19 15.81
C GLU A 223 -23.61 4.87 14.53
N LEU A 224 -23.37 4.09 13.46
CA LEU A 224 -22.87 4.60 12.17
C LEU A 224 -23.92 5.42 11.41
N TYR A 225 -25.20 5.03 11.50
CA TYR A 225 -26.31 5.67 10.80
C TYR A 225 -27.13 6.63 11.69
N GLY A 226 -26.59 7.03 12.85
CA GLY A 226 -27.13 8.14 13.64
C GLY A 226 -28.35 7.82 14.50
N GLY A 227 -28.55 6.55 14.87
CA GLY A 227 -29.54 6.19 15.87
C GLY A 227 -29.08 6.59 17.28
N HIS A 228 -29.86 7.49 17.87
CA HIS A 228 -29.77 8.05 19.21
C HIS A 228 -29.05 7.18 20.26
N ASN A 229 -27.75 7.40 20.42
CA ASN A 229 -27.04 7.17 21.66
C ASN A 229 -26.30 8.48 21.99
N THR A 230 -26.70 9.13 23.08
CA THR A 230 -26.28 10.49 23.46
C THR A 230 -24.87 10.57 24.06
N GLU A 231 -24.08 9.51 23.99
CA GLU A 231 -22.66 9.54 24.38
C GLU A 231 -21.80 9.77 23.14
N ALA A 232 -21.69 11.06 22.82
CA ALA A 232 -20.99 11.60 21.66
C ALA A 232 -19.51 11.18 21.61
N ARG A 233 -19.16 10.28 20.69
CA ARG A 233 -17.81 10.29 20.11
C ARG A 233 -17.67 11.51 19.21
N ARG A 234 -17.22 12.63 19.79
CA ARG A 234 -16.73 13.78 19.02
C ARG A 234 -15.45 13.36 18.31
N ALA A 235 -15.46 13.32 16.98
CA ALA A 235 -14.23 13.39 16.22
C ALA A 235 -13.60 14.77 16.48
N ILE A 236 -12.46 14.79 17.16
CA ILE A 236 -11.64 15.99 17.29
C ILE A 236 -10.78 16.03 16.04
N PHE A 237 -11.11 16.94 15.12
CA PHE A 237 -10.15 17.34 14.09
C PHE A 237 -9.19 18.31 14.77
N VAL A 238 -7.92 17.90 14.90
CA VAL A 238 -6.84 18.80 15.29
C VAL A 238 -6.40 19.47 13.99
N GLU A 239 -6.68 20.76 13.84
CA GLU A 239 -6.12 21.57 12.76
C GLU A 239 -4.60 21.68 12.99
N ASP A 240 -3.83 21.65 11.90
CA ASP A 240 -2.37 21.86 11.97
C ASP A 240 -2.10 23.23 12.62
N ASP A 241 -1.23 23.26 13.63
CA ASP A 241 -0.77 24.48 14.30
C ASP A 241 -0.16 25.43 13.26
N VAL A 242 -0.93 26.40 12.77
CA VAL A 242 -0.40 27.58 12.09
C VAL A 242 0.24 28.48 13.15
N GLU A 243 1.55 28.59 13.06
CA GLU A 243 2.43 29.38 13.91
C GLU A 243 1.88 30.80 14.17
N GLU A 244 1.64 31.11 15.46
CA GLU A 244 1.24 32.44 15.96
C GLU A 244 2.26 33.50 15.49
N GLY A 245 1.84 34.37 14.56
CA GLY A 245 2.68 35.50 14.14
C GLY A 245 2.29 36.24 12.86
N MET A 246 1.28 35.80 12.12
CA MET A 246 0.80 36.51 10.93
C MET A 246 -0.61 37.05 11.17
N GLU A 247 -0.68 38.24 11.79
CA GLU A 247 -1.89 39.07 11.79
C GLU A 247 -2.24 39.39 10.33
N TYR A 248 -3.29 38.74 9.82
CA TYR A 248 -4.01 39.26 8.67
C TYR A 248 -5.14 40.14 9.21
N GLU A 249 -5.11 41.43 8.85
CA GLU A 249 -6.21 42.34 9.14
C GLU A 249 -7.50 41.77 8.55
N THR A 250 -8.45 41.46 9.43
CA THR A 250 -9.79 41.04 9.05
C THR A 250 -10.53 42.25 8.47
N PRO A 251 -10.97 42.24 7.20
CA PRO A 251 -11.82 43.31 6.69
C PRO A 251 -13.17 43.23 7.39
N GLY A 252 -13.46 44.21 8.25
CA GLY A 252 -14.67 44.28 9.10
C GLY A 252 -15.99 44.55 8.36
N LYS A 253 -16.20 43.98 7.17
CA LYS A 253 -17.51 43.95 6.50
C LYS A 253 -17.70 42.61 5.79
N PRO A 254 -18.81 41.90 6.03
CA PRO A 254 -19.17 40.73 5.24
C PRO A 254 -19.19 41.12 3.77
N ILE A 255 -18.45 40.39 2.95
CA ILE A 255 -18.56 40.52 1.50
C ILE A 255 -19.94 39.96 1.16
N GLU A 256 -20.89 40.85 0.87
CA GLU A 256 -22.16 40.47 0.28
C GLU A 256 -21.83 39.68 -0.99
N GLN A 257 -22.22 38.40 -1.01
CA GLN A 257 -22.10 37.59 -2.21
C GLN A 257 -22.88 38.32 -3.30
N PRO A 258 -22.26 38.71 -4.43
CA PRO A 258 -23.04 39.08 -5.58
C PRO A 258 -23.85 37.84 -5.94
N GLU A 259 -25.17 37.97 -5.91
CA GLU A 259 -26.11 36.99 -6.37
C GLU A 259 -25.80 36.65 -7.84
N SER A 260 -24.98 35.62 -8.03
CA SER A 260 -24.66 35.09 -9.34
C SER A 260 -25.94 34.57 -9.98
N ALA A 261 -26.58 35.41 -10.81
CA ALA A 261 -27.70 35.04 -11.67
C ALA A 261 -27.38 33.88 -12.63
N ALA A 262 -26.12 33.44 -12.69
CA ALA A 262 -25.62 32.35 -13.52
C ALA A 262 -26.16 30.94 -13.18
N TYR A 263 -26.84 30.75 -12.04
CA TYR A 263 -27.40 29.44 -11.65
C TYR A 263 -28.92 29.32 -11.83
N LYS A 264 -29.62 30.37 -12.30
CA LYS A 264 -31.08 30.31 -12.54
C LYS A 264 -31.46 29.93 -13.97
N GLU A 265 -30.52 29.96 -14.91
CA GLU A 265 -30.74 29.61 -16.31
C GLU A 265 -29.84 28.43 -16.72
N ALA A 266 -30.03 27.28 -16.07
CA ALA A 266 -29.60 26.02 -16.68
C ALA A 266 -30.51 25.76 -17.89
N PRO A 267 -29.99 25.57 -19.12
CA PRO A 267 -30.82 25.21 -20.26
C PRO A 267 -31.53 23.89 -19.95
N ALA A 268 -32.85 23.85 -20.13
CA ALA A 268 -33.61 22.61 -19.95
C ALA A 268 -33.04 21.50 -20.85
N GLU A 269 -32.82 20.32 -20.28
CA GLU A 269 -32.30 19.16 -21.00
C GLU A 269 -33.18 18.87 -22.24
N PRO A 270 -32.58 18.65 -23.42
CA PRO A 270 -33.36 18.41 -24.63
C PRO A 270 -34.18 17.12 -24.48
N PRO A 271 -35.42 17.09 -25.02
CA PRO A 271 -36.34 15.96 -24.85
C PRO A 271 -35.71 14.66 -25.36
N ARG A 272 -35.96 13.55 -24.64
CA ARG A 272 -35.35 12.22 -24.83
C ARG A 272 -35.25 11.73 -26.28
N ALA A 273 -36.26 12.03 -27.11
CA ALA A 273 -36.25 11.67 -28.53
C ALA A 273 -35.09 12.29 -29.35
N THR A 274 -34.57 13.44 -28.90
CA THR A 274 -33.42 14.13 -29.52
C THR A 274 -32.09 13.51 -29.09
N GLN A 275 -32.01 13.05 -27.83
CA GLN A 275 -30.85 12.33 -27.30
C GLN A 275 -30.72 10.94 -27.94
N GLU A 276 -31.82 10.22 -28.15
CA GLU A 276 -31.84 8.93 -28.85
C GLU A 276 -31.40 9.08 -30.31
N ARG A 277 -31.82 10.16 -31.00
CA ARG A 277 -31.38 10.44 -32.38
C ARG A 277 -29.89 10.82 -32.45
N GLN A 278 -29.36 11.53 -31.45
CA GLN A 278 -27.92 11.84 -31.37
C GLN A 278 -27.07 10.62 -31.01
N GLN A 279 -27.57 9.71 -30.18
CA GLN A 279 -26.90 8.44 -29.87
C GLN A 279 -26.86 7.51 -31.08
N ALA A 280 -27.98 7.37 -31.82
CA ALA A 280 -28.00 6.58 -33.06
C ALA A 280 -27.08 7.17 -34.15
N ALA A 281 -26.92 8.49 -34.21
CA ALA A 281 -25.97 9.14 -35.11
C ALA A 281 -24.50 8.96 -34.68
N ALA A 282 -24.23 8.86 -33.38
CA ALA A 282 -22.91 8.56 -32.85
C ALA A 282 -22.51 7.09 -33.07
N GLU A 283 -23.46 6.15 -32.97
CA GLU A 283 -23.25 4.72 -33.28
C GLU A 283 -23.09 4.44 -34.79
N ALA A 284 -23.62 5.33 -35.65
CA ALA A 284 -23.47 5.25 -37.10
C ALA A 284 -22.18 5.94 -37.63
N ALA A 285 -21.38 6.56 -36.76
CA ALA A 285 -20.12 7.18 -37.17
C ALA A 285 -19.04 6.11 -37.42
N PRO A 286 -18.36 6.10 -38.58
CA PRO A 286 -17.31 5.14 -38.83
C PRO A 286 -16.14 5.36 -37.86
N ASP A 287 -15.71 4.27 -37.21
CA ASP A 287 -14.61 4.18 -36.25
C ASP A 287 -13.29 4.69 -36.90
N PHE A 288 -13.00 5.98 -36.75
CA PHE A 288 -11.83 6.59 -37.37
C PHE A 288 -10.62 6.39 -36.47
N ASP A 289 -9.91 5.27 -36.66
CA ASP A 289 -8.68 4.97 -35.94
C ASP A 289 -7.55 5.92 -36.44
N PRO A 290 -7.11 6.91 -35.64
CA PRO A 290 -6.22 8.00 -36.09
C PRO A 290 -4.80 7.54 -36.42
N ASN A 291 -4.50 6.25 -36.19
CA ASN A 291 -3.21 5.62 -36.43
C ASN A 291 -3.17 4.79 -37.73
N LEU A 292 -4.09 5.03 -38.66
CA LEU A 292 -4.07 4.40 -39.99
C LEU A 292 -3.55 5.37 -41.05
N CYS A 293 -2.72 4.85 -41.96
CA CYS A 293 -2.29 5.59 -43.14
C CYS A 293 -3.46 5.78 -44.11
N VAL A 294 -3.74 7.01 -44.54
CA VAL A 294 -4.85 7.34 -45.45
C VAL A 294 -4.69 6.67 -46.83
N GLU A 295 -3.46 6.44 -47.29
CA GLU A 295 -3.22 5.91 -48.65
C GLU A 295 -3.18 4.39 -48.72
N CYS A 296 -2.71 3.71 -47.68
CA CYS A 296 -2.49 2.26 -47.72
C CYS A 296 -3.12 1.51 -46.54
N GLY A 297 -3.78 2.20 -45.61
CA GLY A 297 -4.46 1.58 -44.46
C GLY A 297 -3.53 0.91 -43.45
N VAL A 298 -2.21 1.03 -43.58
CA VAL A 298 -1.25 0.42 -42.65
C VAL A 298 -1.25 1.16 -41.32
N LYS A 299 -1.22 0.43 -40.20
CA LYS A 299 -1.07 0.99 -38.85
C LYS A 299 0.30 1.65 -38.69
N VAL A 300 0.29 2.91 -38.28
CA VAL A 300 1.47 3.74 -38.07
C VAL A 300 1.63 4.07 -36.59
N SER A 301 2.88 4.19 -36.13
CA SER A 301 3.17 4.58 -34.75
C SER A 301 2.88 6.06 -34.52
N ASN A 302 2.56 6.43 -33.28
CA ASN A 302 2.22 7.81 -32.88
C ASN A 302 3.28 8.85 -33.30
N GLY A 303 4.56 8.47 -33.38
CA GLY A 303 5.64 9.34 -33.84
C GLY A 303 5.54 9.67 -35.34
N VAL A 304 5.21 8.69 -36.17
CA VAL A 304 5.03 8.86 -37.63
C VAL A 304 3.76 9.65 -37.93
N VAL A 305 2.70 9.45 -37.14
CA VAL A 305 1.45 10.21 -37.23
C VAL A 305 1.68 11.70 -36.96
N ARG A 306 2.38 12.04 -35.87
CA ARG A 306 2.71 13.44 -35.54
C ARG A 306 3.55 14.10 -36.62
N TYR A 307 4.60 13.43 -37.10
CA TYR A 307 5.45 13.96 -38.17
C TYR A 307 4.66 14.16 -39.48
N SER A 308 3.82 13.19 -39.84
CA SER A 308 3.02 13.25 -41.06
C SER A 308 1.95 14.34 -41.02
N GLN A 309 1.30 14.55 -39.87
CA GLN A 309 0.35 15.65 -39.69
C GLN A 309 1.05 17.02 -39.77
N GLN A 310 2.26 17.15 -39.22
CA GLN A 310 3.01 18.41 -39.27
C GLN A 310 3.55 18.73 -40.67
N GLN A 311 4.00 17.73 -41.43
CA GLN A 311 4.63 17.95 -42.73
C GLN A 311 3.65 17.87 -43.92
N TYR A 312 2.65 17.00 -43.84
CA TYR A 312 1.76 16.70 -44.97
C TYR A 312 0.29 16.95 -44.66
N GLY A 313 -0.08 17.30 -43.42
CA GLY A 313 -1.47 17.57 -43.02
C GLY A 313 -2.40 16.35 -43.00
N ARG A 314 -1.86 15.14 -43.23
CA ARG A 314 -2.59 13.86 -43.25
C ARG A 314 -1.72 12.73 -42.70
N THR A 315 -2.32 11.64 -42.23
CA THR A 315 -1.59 10.49 -41.68
C THR A 315 -1.09 9.58 -42.80
N LEU A 316 0.21 9.59 -43.05
CA LEU A 316 0.88 8.75 -44.05
C LEU A 316 1.93 7.86 -43.38
N CYS A 317 2.09 6.65 -43.87
CA CYS A 317 3.19 5.77 -43.45
C CYS A 317 4.51 6.19 -44.10
N MET A 318 5.63 5.71 -43.56
CA MET A 318 6.97 6.06 -44.05
C MET A 318 7.17 5.75 -45.54
N ALA A 319 6.52 4.70 -46.07
CA ALA A 319 6.62 4.34 -47.49
C ALA A 319 5.85 5.33 -48.39
N CYS A 320 4.66 5.78 -47.97
CA CYS A 320 3.86 6.78 -48.68
C CYS A 320 4.50 8.18 -48.60
N GLN A 321 5.09 8.53 -47.45
CA GLN A 321 5.86 9.77 -47.30
C GLN A 321 7.04 9.81 -48.27
N ARG A 322 7.77 8.70 -48.45
CA ARG A 322 8.90 8.62 -49.40
C ARG A 322 8.48 8.74 -50.86
N LYS A 323 7.28 8.26 -51.23
CA LYS A 323 6.74 8.45 -52.59
C LYS A 323 6.37 9.89 -52.88
N GLN A 324 5.95 10.65 -51.87
CA GLN A 324 5.61 12.07 -52.01
C GLN A 324 6.82 13.00 -51.91
N GLY A 325 7.78 12.67 -51.04
CA GLY A 325 9.04 13.39 -50.91
C GLY A 325 10.07 13.06 -52.00
N GLY A 326 9.79 12.10 -52.88
CA GLY A 326 10.69 11.65 -53.96
C GLY A 326 10.59 12.46 -55.26
N ASN A 327 9.97 13.64 -55.24
CA ASN A 327 9.85 14.53 -56.39
C ASN A 327 10.38 15.94 -56.05
N GLN A 328 11.58 15.98 -55.46
CA GLN A 328 12.47 17.13 -55.40
C GLN A 328 13.87 16.70 -55.82
#